data_AF-A0AAX6MNV4-F1
#
_entry.id   AF-A0AAX6MNV4-F1
#
_cell.length_a   1.000
_cell.length_b   1.000
_cell.length_c   1.000
_cell.angle_alpha   90.00
_cell.angle_beta   90.00
_cell.angle_gamma   90.00
#
_symmetry.space_group_name_H-M   'P 1'
#
loop_
_entity.id
_entity.type
_entity.pdbx_description
1 polymer ?
#
loop_
_entity_poly.entity_id
_entity_poly.type
_entity_poly.pdbx_seq_one_letter_code
_entity_poly.pdbx_strand_id
1 'polypeptide(L)'
;MTDLTPIFNGFLKQHEASTTKRSFSLDSLDDFLKEAYRIAIINQEHQNSHIASLHADLRNIRQSYLSTAQPRKTLIRSAHSDKQPRPLSDREREEIDANAKKMLRELNASIRRLADVEQARSEIESRVIQKKFARGLGALGAWAAGGASISKSPEHIEAEERVNTIRNHRDSVLWLLRHRLQECVKTQQDMMEIRLMREMEKSRSVLAKSRKQDVSLGTLASAQDAGSSVESKRRPSQALPPEEMPTYVPTGDLTAEQIQMFEKDNQDMLKHYESTLDQVRTAEKSLLEISELQTQLIDTLTTQSAGIEQLVADSEKTTENIGGANRQLGQATKKASPAKYTFFATCGI
;
A
#
# COMPACT_ATOMS: atom_id res chain seq x y z
N MET A 1 -5.64 20.41 -21.18
CA MET A 1 -5.32 21.80 -20.79
C MET A 1 -4.10 22.23 -21.58
N THR A 2 -4.15 23.38 -22.25
CA THR A 2 -3.03 23.96 -23.00
C THR A 2 -1.98 24.53 -22.06
N ASP A 3 -0.70 24.31 -22.37
CA ASP A 3 0.43 24.82 -21.59
C ASP A 3 0.56 26.34 -21.81
N LEU A 4 0.18 27.15 -20.82
CA LEU A 4 0.21 28.62 -20.85
C LEU A 4 1.55 29.21 -20.40
N THR A 5 2.48 28.36 -19.94
CA THR A 5 3.84 28.73 -19.50
C THR A 5 4.61 29.60 -20.52
N PRO A 6 4.58 29.35 -21.84
CA PRO A 6 5.30 30.19 -22.80
C PRO A 6 4.74 31.61 -22.90
N ILE A 7 3.42 31.77 -22.80
CA ILE A 7 2.75 33.08 -22.84
C ILE A 7 3.11 33.87 -21.57
N PHE A 8 3.03 33.23 -20.41
CA PHE A 8 3.40 33.84 -19.13
C PHE A 8 4.88 34.25 -19.09
N ASN A 9 5.78 33.41 -19.63
CA ASN A 9 7.19 33.76 -19.75
C ASN A 9 7.46 34.93 -20.71
N GLY A 10 6.60 35.12 -21.72
CA GLY A 10 6.63 36.31 -22.57
C GLY A 10 6.36 37.58 -21.78
N PHE A 11 5.34 37.56 -20.91
CA PHE A 11 5.03 38.70 -20.03
C PHE A 11 6.11 38.97 -18.98
N LEU A 12 6.69 37.93 -18.38
CA LEU A 12 7.78 38.09 -17.41
C LEU A 12 9.00 38.79 -18.03
N LYS A 13 9.35 38.42 -19.27
CA LYS A 13 10.45 39.08 -20.00
C LYS A 13 10.17 40.55 -20.29
N GLN A 14 8.93 40.92 -20.58
CA GLN A 14 8.53 42.32 -20.79
C GLN A 14 8.68 43.18 -19.53
N HIS A 15 8.58 42.57 -18.34
CA HIS A 15 8.74 43.23 -17.05
C HIS A 15 10.14 43.05 -16.43
N GLU A 16 11.14 42.65 -17.22
CA GLU A 16 12.51 42.36 -16.75
C GLU A 16 12.57 41.31 -15.61
N ALA A 17 11.53 40.48 -15.47
CA ALA A 17 11.44 39.45 -14.47
C ALA A 17 12.01 38.12 -14.97
N SER A 18 12.56 37.31 -14.07
CA SER A 18 13.11 36.00 -14.38
C SER A 18 12.02 35.06 -14.91
N THR A 19 12.30 34.32 -15.99
CA THR A 19 11.37 33.32 -16.54
C THR A 19 11.14 32.15 -15.57
N THR A 20 10.00 31.50 -15.67
CA THR A 20 9.68 30.32 -14.85
C THR A 20 10.70 29.20 -15.10
N LYS A 21 11.21 28.61 -14.01
CA LYS A 21 12.11 27.45 -14.07
C LYS A 21 11.30 26.23 -14.49
N ARG A 22 11.62 25.64 -15.65
CA ARG A 22 10.91 24.46 -16.19
C ARG A 22 11.44 23.13 -15.66
N SER A 23 12.69 23.08 -15.22
CA SER A 23 13.33 21.86 -14.73
C SER A 23 13.32 21.80 -13.21
N PHE A 24 12.68 20.75 -12.67
CA PHE A 24 12.85 20.34 -11.29
C PHE A 24 14.25 19.72 -11.13
N SER A 25 15.03 20.19 -10.16
CA SER A 25 16.39 19.71 -9.91
C SER A 25 16.49 19.18 -8.48
N LEU A 26 16.91 17.91 -8.35
CA LEU A 26 17.02 17.24 -7.06
C LEU A 26 18.13 17.81 -6.20
N ASP A 27 19.19 18.35 -6.80
CA ASP A 27 20.33 18.93 -6.08
C ASP A 27 19.93 20.13 -5.22
N SER A 28 18.89 20.85 -5.64
CA SER A 28 18.33 22.00 -4.92
C SER A 28 17.46 21.63 -3.70
N LEU A 29 17.13 20.35 -3.53
CA LEU A 29 16.34 19.88 -2.41
C LEU A 29 17.20 19.70 -1.17
N ASP A 30 16.55 19.87 -0.03
CA ASP A 30 17.11 19.47 1.26
C ASP A 30 17.26 17.95 1.36
N ASP A 31 18.17 17.49 2.21
CA ASP A 31 18.54 16.08 2.35
C ASP A 31 17.35 15.21 2.76
N PHE A 32 16.45 15.74 3.60
CA PHE A 32 15.19 15.09 3.96
C PHE A 32 14.32 14.83 2.71
N LEU A 33 14.15 15.83 1.85
CA LEU A 33 13.30 15.72 0.67
C LEU A 33 13.95 14.85 -0.41
N LYS A 34 15.28 14.86 -0.52
CA LYS A 34 16.04 13.94 -1.39
C LYS A 34 15.77 12.50 -0.96
N GLU A 35 15.87 12.20 0.34
CA GLU A 35 15.63 10.86 0.85
C GLU A 35 14.17 10.43 0.73
N ALA A 36 13.22 11.33 1.04
CA ALA A 36 11.79 11.08 0.83
C ALA A 36 11.48 10.78 -0.64
N TYR A 37 12.09 11.51 -1.57
CA TYR A 37 11.89 11.32 -3.00
C TYR A 37 12.58 10.04 -3.52
N ARG A 38 13.73 9.65 -2.94
CA ARG A 38 14.32 8.32 -3.16
C ARG A 38 13.34 7.23 -2.74
N ILE A 39 12.84 7.23 -1.50
CA ILE A 39 11.85 6.23 -1.02
C ILE A 39 10.60 6.19 -1.93
N ALA A 40 10.17 7.36 -2.41
CA ALA A 40 8.95 7.49 -3.20
C ALA A 40 9.07 7.07 -4.67
N ILE A 41 10.07 7.56 -5.43
CA ILE A 41 9.92 7.71 -6.90
C ILE A 41 11.16 7.33 -7.76
N ILE A 42 12.42 7.43 -7.34
CA ILE A 42 13.51 7.39 -8.35
C ILE A 42 13.99 5.98 -8.75
N ASN A 43 13.83 5.66 -10.04
CA ASN A 43 14.68 4.73 -10.79
C ASN A 43 16.12 5.27 -10.89
N GLN A 44 17.00 4.87 -9.98
CA GLN A 44 18.45 5.02 -10.17
C GLN A 44 19.12 3.70 -9.84
N GLU A 45 20.13 3.41 -10.66
CA GLU A 45 20.66 2.12 -11.12
C GLU A 45 21.10 1.09 -10.06
N HIS A 46 20.92 1.33 -8.75
CA HIS A 46 21.61 0.51 -7.74
C HIS A 46 20.86 0.07 -6.48
N GLN A 47 19.60 0.45 -6.22
CA GLN A 47 18.83 -0.13 -5.08
C GLN A 47 17.35 -0.35 -5.39
N ASN A 48 16.91 -1.62 -5.39
CA ASN A 48 15.52 -2.04 -5.64
C ASN A 48 14.63 -1.90 -4.39
N SER A 49 14.53 -0.71 -3.80
CA SER A 49 13.68 -0.47 -2.60
C SER A 49 12.81 0.77 -2.77
N HIS A 50 11.78 0.67 -3.63
CA HIS A 50 10.91 1.80 -3.98
C HIS A 50 9.44 1.43 -3.85
N ILE A 51 8.64 2.32 -3.23
CA ILE A 51 7.20 2.08 -3.07
C ILE A 51 6.50 1.98 -4.44
N ALA A 52 6.83 2.87 -5.38
CA ALA A 52 6.21 2.88 -6.71
C ALA A 52 6.56 1.64 -7.54
N SER A 53 7.83 1.19 -7.52
CA SER A 53 8.26 -0.04 -8.20
C SER A 53 7.56 -1.24 -7.60
N LEU A 54 7.61 -1.40 -6.27
CA LEU A 54 6.97 -2.52 -5.58
C LEU A 54 5.48 -2.60 -5.91
N HIS A 55 4.78 -1.47 -5.89
CA HIS A 55 3.36 -1.44 -6.22
C HIS A 55 3.08 -1.83 -7.68
N ALA A 56 3.90 -1.35 -8.63
CA ALA A 56 3.79 -1.71 -10.04
C ALA A 56 4.09 -3.21 -10.26
N ASP A 57 5.13 -3.73 -9.60
CA ASP A 57 5.55 -5.13 -9.68
C ASP A 57 4.47 -6.05 -9.12
N LEU A 58 3.92 -5.75 -7.94
CA LEU A 58 2.80 -6.50 -7.34
C LEU A 58 1.58 -6.50 -8.26
N ARG A 59 1.26 -5.37 -8.89
CA ARG A 59 0.13 -5.27 -9.84
C ARG A 59 0.35 -6.10 -11.10
N ASN A 60 1.55 -6.06 -11.67
CA ASN A 60 1.91 -6.82 -12.87
C ASN A 60 1.89 -8.33 -12.59
N ILE A 61 2.43 -8.73 -11.45
CA ILE A 61 2.57 -10.14 -11.07
C ILE A 61 1.24 -10.73 -10.62
N ARG A 62 0.30 -9.94 -10.08
CA ARG A 62 -1.01 -10.38 -9.54
C ARG A 62 -1.72 -11.41 -10.42
N GLN A 63 -1.81 -11.18 -11.73
CA GLN A 63 -2.51 -12.10 -12.64
C GLN A 63 -1.81 -13.46 -12.74
N SER A 64 -0.48 -13.45 -12.92
CA SER A 64 0.33 -14.67 -13.01
C SER A 64 0.42 -15.43 -11.68
N TYR A 65 0.44 -14.70 -10.57
CA TYR A 65 0.50 -15.22 -9.20
C TYR A 65 -0.81 -15.91 -8.80
N LEU A 66 -1.94 -15.29 -9.14
CA LEU A 66 -3.26 -15.82 -8.85
C LEU A 66 -3.73 -16.86 -9.89
N SER A 67 -2.99 -17.16 -10.95
CA SER A 67 -3.42 -18.14 -11.94
C SER A 67 -3.19 -19.56 -11.42
N THR A 68 -4.25 -20.29 -11.08
CA THR A 68 -4.19 -21.73 -10.72
C THR A 68 -4.29 -22.65 -11.95
N ALA A 69 -4.28 -22.08 -13.16
CA ALA A 69 -4.40 -22.85 -14.39
C ALA A 69 -3.18 -23.76 -14.56
N GLN A 70 -3.42 -25.08 -14.53
CA GLN A 70 -2.43 -26.07 -14.97
C GLN A 70 -2.00 -25.70 -16.40
N PRO A 71 -0.70 -25.68 -16.72
CA PRO A 71 -0.25 -25.43 -18.08
C PRO A 71 -0.84 -26.52 -18.96
N ARG A 72 -1.85 -26.17 -19.77
CA ARG A 72 -2.43 -27.12 -20.72
C ARG A 72 -1.33 -27.51 -21.68
N LYS A 73 -0.83 -28.75 -21.58
CA LYS A 73 0.11 -29.36 -22.53
C LYS A 73 -0.51 -29.58 -23.93
N THR A 74 -1.71 -29.10 -24.16
CA THR A 74 -2.39 -29.16 -25.45
C THR A 74 -2.22 -27.81 -26.14
N LEU A 75 -1.19 -27.70 -27.00
CA LEU A 75 -1.22 -27.05 -28.32
C LEU A 75 0.22 -26.81 -28.77
N ILE A 76 0.76 -27.82 -29.44
CA ILE A 76 1.72 -27.59 -30.52
C ILE A 76 1.04 -26.60 -31.48
N ARG A 77 1.70 -25.47 -31.77
CA ARG A 77 1.34 -24.41 -32.74
C ARG A 77 0.80 -23.10 -32.14
N SER A 78 1.70 -22.25 -31.67
CA SER A 78 1.70 -20.82 -31.98
C SER A 78 3.06 -20.21 -31.63
N ALA A 79 3.84 -19.88 -32.65
CA ALA A 79 5.16 -19.26 -32.52
C ALA A 79 5.08 -17.72 -32.32
N HIS A 80 3.95 -17.18 -31.84
CA HIS A 80 3.72 -15.72 -31.77
C HIS A 80 3.02 -15.32 -30.45
N SER A 81 3.61 -15.67 -29.31
CA SER A 81 3.04 -15.32 -28.00
C SER A 81 4.12 -15.10 -26.95
N ASP A 82 4.97 -14.09 -27.15
CA ASP A 82 5.95 -13.61 -26.17
C ASP A 82 5.33 -12.80 -25.01
N LYS A 83 3.99 -12.82 -24.84
CA LYS A 83 3.28 -11.97 -23.87
C LYS A 83 2.12 -12.66 -23.14
N GLN A 84 2.03 -13.99 -23.15
CA GLN A 84 1.02 -14.67 -22.33
C GLN A 84 1.62 -14.98 -20.96
N PRO A 85 0.98 -14.54 -19.86
CA PRO A 85 1.49 -14.76 -18.51
C PRO A 85 1.53 -16.25 -18.22
N ARG A 86 2.74 -16.81 -18.24
CA ARG A 86 2.99 -18.18 -17.80
C ARG A 86 2.55 -18.29 -16.33
N PRO A 87 1.78 -19.33 -15.94
CA PRO A 87 1.45 -19.53 -14.53
C PRO A 87 2.75 -19.77 -13.75
N LEU A 88 2.94 -19.00 -12.68
CA LEU A 88 4.10 -19.12 -11.80
C LEU A 88 4.03 -20.43 -11.02
N SER A 89 5.17 -21.07 -10.84
CA SER A 89 5.32 -22.22 -9.94
C SER A 89 5.17 -21.81 -8.48
N ASP A 90 4.84 -22.77 -7.62
CA ASP A 90 4.65 -22.50 -6.18
C ASP A 90 5.92 -21.97 -5.50
N ARG A 91 7.09 -22.38 -6.02
CA ARG A 91 8.40 -21.88 -5.57
C ARG A 91 8.68 -20.45 -6.01
N GLU A 92 8.39 -20.11 -7.27
CA GLU A 92 8.53 -18.72 -7.75
C GLU A 92 7.60 -17.78 -6.99
N ARG A 93 6.38 -18.22 -6.66
CA ARG A 93 5.43 -17.45 -5.83
C ARG A 93 5.99 -17.18 -4.44
N GLU A 94 6.58 -18.19 -3.80
CA GLU A 94 7.17 -18.03 -2.46
C GLU A 94 8.42 -17.14 -2.47
N GLU A 95 9.23 -17.19 -3.52
CA GLU A 95 10.35 -16.26 -3.72
C GLU A 95 9.85 -14.81 -3.91
N ILE A 96 8.77 -14.61 -4.66
CA ILE A 96 8.11 -13.31 -4.82
C ILE A 96 7.58 -12.80 -3.47
N ASP A 97 6.89 -13.64 -2.69
CA ASP A 97 6.36 -13.26 -1.39
C ASP A 97 7.48 -12.89 -0.41
N ALA A 98 8.57 -13.66 -0.38
CA ALA A 98 9.74 -13.40 0.44
C ALA A 98 10.43 -12.08 0.05
N ASN A 99 10.60 -11.83 -1.24
CA ASN A 99 11.21 -10.60 -1.75
C ASN A 99 10.33 -9.37 -1.47
N ALA A 100 9.02 -9.46 -1.76
CA ALA A 100 8.05 -8.41 -1.47
C ALA A 100 8.05 -8.06 0.02
N LYS A 101 8.07 -9.07 0.90
CA LYS A 101 8.16 -8.85 2.33
C LYS A 101 9.46 -8.17 2.74
N LYS A 102 10.60 -8.60 2.20
CA LYS A 102 11.90 -7.95 2.47
C LYS A 102 11.85 -6.47 2.10
N MET A 103 11.35 -6.15 0.91
CA MET A 103 11.20 -4.76 0.45
C MET A 103 10.24 -3.96 1.34
N LEU A 104 9.10 -4.53 1.75
CA LEU A 104 8.18 -3.87 2.67
C LEU A 104 8.83 -3.54 4.03
N ARG A 105 9.59 -4.47 4.61
CA ARG A 105 10.30 -4.22 5.88
C ARG A 105 11.39 -3.16 5.72
N GLU A 106 12.13 -3.20 4.63
CA GLU A 106 13.18 -2.22 4.32
C GLU A 106 12.60 -0.82 4.14
N LEU A 107 11.50 -0.69 3.38
CA LEU A 107 10.75 0.56 3.19
C LEU A 107 10.16 1.08 4.50
N ASN A 108 9.63 0.19 5.35
CA ASN A 108 9.14 0.60 6.66
C ASN A 108 10.29 1.14 7.53
N ALA A 109 11.44 0.46 7.53
CA ALA A 109 12.62 0.89 8.28
C ALA A 109 13.24 2.18 7.75
N SER A 110 13.21 2.45 6.44
CA SER A 110 13.68 3.72 5.88
C SER A 110 12.75 4.88 6.25
N ILE A 111 11.42 4.68 6.17
CA ILE A 111 10.43 5.69 6.60
C ILE A 111 10.55 5.97 8.10
N ARG A 112 10.76 4.95 8.94
CA ARG A 112 11.00 5.14 10.38
C ARG A 112 12.25 5.97 10.64
N ARG A 113 13.38 5.61 10.01
CA ARG A 113 14.63 6.39 10.11
C ARG A 113 14.43 7.84 9.68
N LEU A 114 13.71 8.09 8.59
CA LEU A 114 13.42 9.44 8.12
C LEU A 114 12.56 10.22 9.14
N ALA A 115 11.59 9.56 9.77
CA ALA A 115 10.75 10.16 10.81
C ALA A 115 11.54 10.47 12.09
N ASP A 116 12.44 9.57 12.53
CA ASP A 116 13.27 9.78 13.72
C ASP A 116 14.21 10.97 13.53
N VAL A 117 14.79 11.12 12.33
CA VAL A 117 15.62 12.27 11.96
C VAL A 117 14.81 13.57 12.02
N GLU A 118 13.59 13.59 11.48
CA GLU A 118 12.74 14.79 11.53
C GLU A 118 12.32 15.14 12.95
N GLN A 119 11.99 14.14 13.77
CA GLN A 119 11.65 14.35 15.17
C GLN A 119 12.83 14.97 15.92
N ALA A 120 14.04 14.42 15.78
CA ALA A 120 15.25 14.97 16.39
C ALA A 120 15.51 16.41 15.95
N ARG A 121 15.34 16.72 14.66
CA ARG A 121 15.47 18.08 14.12
C ARG A 121 14.45 19.03 14.73
N SER A 122 13.18 18.63 14.81
CA SER A 122 12.11 19.47 15.38
C SER A 122 12.33 19.74 16.88
N GLU A 123 12.81 18.75 17.63
CA GLU A 123 13.19 18.91 19.03
C GLU A 123 14.40 19.85 19.21
N ILE A 124 15.40 19.75 18.33
CA ILE A 124 16.56 20.65 18.37
C ILE A 124 16.12 22.09 18.06
N GLU A 125 15.33 22.30 17.02
CA GLU A 125 14.91 23.64 16.62
C GLU A 125 14.00 24.31 17.65
N SER A 126 13.04 23.58 18.21
CA SER A 126 12.19 24.09 19.29
C SER A 126 13.04 24.49 20.51
N ARG A 127 14.05 23.69 20.89
CA ARG A 127 14.99 24.04 21.97
C ARG A 127 15.86 25.25 21.62
N VAL A 128 16.27 25.39 20.37
CA VAL A 128 17.07 26.53 19.90
C VAL A 128 16.24 27.82 19.96
N ILE A 129 15.00 27.80 19.48
CA ILE A 129 14.06 28.94 19.58
C ILE A 129 13.84 29.30 21.04
N GLN A 130 13.49 28.31 21.87
CA GLN A 130 13.32 28.52 23.31
C GLN A 130 14.54 29.18 23.94
N LYS A 131 15.76 28.70 23.66
CA LYS A 131 16.99 29.29 24.21
C LYS A 131 17.28 30.70 23.69
N LYS A 132 17.09 30.96 22.40
CA LYS A 132 17.36 32.27 21.77
C LYS A 132 16.48 33.36 22.40
N PHE A 133 15.21 33.06 22.59
CA PHE A 133 14.24 34.05 23.03
C PHE A 133 13.94 33.99 24.55
N ALA A 134 14.30 32.92 25.26
CA ALA A 134 14.34 32.92 26.72
C ALA A 134 15.55 33.70 27.29
N ARG A 135 16.65 33.82 26.55
CA ARG A 135 17.84 34.62 26.94
C ARG A 135 17.75 36.11 26.60
N GLY A 136 16.95 36.50 25.61
CA GLY A 136 16.83 37.89 25.18
C GLY A 136 15.68 38.61 25.88
N LEU A 137 15.97 39.39 26.93
CA LEU A 137 15.14 40.44 27.60
C LEU A 137 13.65 40.18 27.95
N GLY A 138 12.99 39.14 27.45
CA GLY A 138 11.57 38.84 27.70
C GLY A 138 11.29 38.42 29.14
N ALA A 139 12.28 37.86 29.84
CA ALA A 139 12.14 37.50 31.25
C ALA A 139 12.24 38.70 32.21
N LEU A 140 12.93 39.79 31.83
CA LEU A 140 13.10 40.97 32.69
C LEU A 140 12.00 42.03 32.48
N GLY A 141 11.39 42.11 31.30
CA GLY A 141 10.20 42.95 31.08
C GLY A 141 8.89 42.36 31.62
N ALA A 142 8.83 41.03 31.81
CA ALA A 142 7.62 40.31 32.20
C ALA A 142 7.20 40.49 33.68
N TRP A 143 8.14 40.79 34.57
CA TRP A 143 7.81 41.00 35.99
C TRP A 143 7.28 42.42 36.28
N ALA A 144 7.51 43.38 35.38
CA ALA A 144 7.08 44.78 35.54
C ALA A 144 5.69 45.08 34.95
N ALA A 145 5.15 44.22 34.08
CA ALA A 145 3.92 44.49 33.32
C ALA A 145 2.67 43.74 33.84
N GLY A 146 2.71 43.16 35.04
CA GLY A 146 1.51 42.67 35.73
C GLY A 146 0.71 41.62 34.96
N GLY A 147 1.24 40.41 34.82
CA GLY A 147 0.46 39.17 34.72
C GLY A 147 -0.46 38.95 33.50
N ALA A 148 -0.51 39.85 32.51
CA ALA A 148 -1.35 39.68 31.33
C ALA A 148 -0.53 39.20 30.12
N SER A 149 -0.74 37.94 29.72
CA SER A 149 -0.37 37.29 28.44
C SER A 149 1.01 37.62 27.87
N ILE A 150 1.87 36.59 27.85
CA ILE A 150 3.15 36.50 27.15
C ILE A 150 3.00 37.02 25.71
N SER A 151 3.27 38.31 25.47
CA SER A 151 3.38 38.85 24.12
C SER A 151 4.74 38.43 23.57
N LYS A 152 4.77 37.24 22.95
CA LYS A 152 5.92 36.75 22.17
C LYS A 152 6.37 37.88 21.23
N SER A 153 7.68 38.11 21.13
CA SER A 153 8.18 39.14 20.22
C SER A 153 7.75 38.81 18.78
N PRO A 154 7.51 39.80 17.91
CA PRO A 154 7.12 39.54 16.51
C PRO A 154 8.14 38.65 15.79
N GLU A 155 9.43 38.82 16.08
CA GLU A 155 10.51 37.98 15.57
C GLU A 155 10.44 36.53 16.08
N HIS A 156 10.01 36.30 17.33
CA HIS A 156 9.78 34.96 17.87
C HIS A 156 8.61 34.26 17.16
N ILE A 157 7.52 34.98 16.90
CA ILE A 157 6.33 34.45 16.24
C ILE A 157 6.69 34.02 14.81
N GLU A 158 7.36 34.88 14.04
CA GLU A 158 7.78 34.54 12.67
C GLU A 158 8.74 33.34 12.62
N ALA A 159 9.66 33.23 13.57
CA ALA A 159 10.60 32.10 13.62
C ALA A 159 9.88 30.78 13.96
N GLU A 160 8.93 30.81 14.91
CA GLU A 160 8.09 29.67 15.30
C GLU A 160 7.18 29.23 14.15
N GLU A 161 6.56 30.17 13.44
CA GLU A 161 5.73 29.89 12.26
C GLU A 161 6.52 29.26 11.12
N ARG A 162 7.74 29.75 10.83
CA ARG A 162 8.61 29.13 9.80
C ARG A 162 8.99 27.70 10.16
N VAL A 163 9.30 27.42 11.42
CA VAL A 163 9.61 26.05 11.86
C VAL A 163 8.38 25.16 11.78
N ASN A 164 7.22 25.66 12.21
CA ASN A 164 5.96 24.93 12.14
C ASN A 164 5.57 24.61 10.70
N THR A 165 5.66 25.56 9.77
CA THR A 165 5.34 25.30 8.35
C THR A 165 6.23 24.22 7.74
N ILE A 166 7.54 24.22 8.03
CA ILE A 166 8.45 23.17 7.57
C ILE A 166 8.10 21.81 8.21
N ARG A 167 7.88 21.79 9.53
CA ARG A 167 7.47 20.58 10.25
C ARG A 167 6.20 19.98 9.65
N ASN A 168 5.18 20.82 9.46
CA ASN A 168 3.89 20.44 8.90
C ASN A 168 4.03 19.85 7.49
N HIS A 169 4.86 20.48 6.64
CA HIS A 169 5.16 19.94 5.32
C HIS A 169 5.82 18.56 5.38
N ARG A 170 6.83 18.39 6.25
CA ARG A 170 7.56 17.12 6.39
C ARG A 170 6.69 16.02 7.01
N ASP A 171 5.84 16.36 7.98
CA ASP A 171 4.84 15.45 8.55
C ASP A 171 3.85 14.96 7.47
N SER A 172 3.42 15.85 6.57
CA SER A 172 2.56 15.50 5.43
C SER A 172 3.27 14.57 4.44
N VAL A 173 4.55 14.79 4.18
CA VAL A 173 5.37 13.91 3.32
C VAL A 173 5.51 12.51 3.94
N LEU A 174 5.81 12.43 5.24
CA LEU A 174 5.89 11.15 5.96
C LEU A 174 4.56 10.41 5.95
N TRP A 175 3.45 11.12 6.15
CA TRP A 175 2.11 10.54 6.05
C TRP A 175 1.85 9.97 4.65
N LEU A 176 2.18 10.72 3.59
CA LEU A 176 2.01 10.25 2.21
C LEU A 176 2.83 8.98 1.94
N LEU A 177 4.08 8.93 2.39
CA LEU A 177 4.94 7.76 2.24
C LEU A 177 4.36 6.53 2.97
N ARG A 178 3.93 6.71 4.22
CA ARG A 178 3.30 5.64 5.02
C ARG A 178 1.99 5.17 4.39
N HIS A 179 1.17 6.09 3.89
CA HIS A 179 -0.09 5.77 3.24
C HIS A 179 0.13 4.94 1.97
N ARG A 180 1.07 5.33 1.11
CA ARG A 180 1.41 4.54 -0.09
C ARG A 180 2.01 3.17 0.25
N LEU A 181 2.85 3.08 1.29
CA LEU A 181 3.34 1.80 1.76
C LEU A 181 2.18 0.91 2.26
N GLN A 182 1.22 1.48 2.99
CA GLN A 182 0.03 0.78 3.46
C GLN A 182 -0.82 0.24 2.30
N GLU A 183 -0.96 0.98 1.20
CA GLU A 183 -1.63 0.46 -0.01
C GLU A 183 -0.89 -0.76 -0.58
N CYS A 184 0.44 -0.71 -0.66
CA CYS A 184 1.24 -1.84 -1.11
C CYS A 184 1.05 -3.06 -0.20
N VAL A 185 1.13 -2.86 1.12
CA VAL A 185 0.90 -3.90 2.14
C VAL A 185 -0.48 -4.54 1.96
N LYS A 186 -1.54 -3.73 1.79
CA LYS A 186 -2.89 -4.24 1.50
C LYS A 186 -2.91 -5.11 0.24
N THR A 187 -2.34 -4.62 -0.87
CA THR A 187 -2.37 -5.40 -2.12
C THR A 187 -1.63 -6.73 -2.00
N GLN A 188 -0.52 -6.78 -1.27
CA GLN A 188 0.21 -8.02 -1.01
C GLN A 188 -0.60 -8.96 -0.11
N GLN A 189 -1.20 -8.44 0.96
CA GLN A 189 -2.04 -9.22 1.86
C GLN A 189 -3.22 -9.84 1.11
N ASP A 190 -3.97 -9.07 0.32
CA ASP A 190 -5.10 -9.56 -0.47
C ASP A 190 -4.67 -10.72 -1.39
N MET A 191 -3.49 -10.61 -2.03
CA MET A 191 -2.96 -11.67 -2.89
C MET A 191 -2.66 -12.95 -2.11
N MET A 192 -2.05 -12.82 -0.93
CA MET A 192 -1.72 -13.96 -0.07
C MET A 192 -2.95 -14.61 0.55
N GLU A 193 -3.96 -13.84 0.96
CA GLU A 193 -5.23 -14.37 1.47
C GLU A 193 -5.95 -15.19 0.40
N ILE A 194 -6.04 -14.67 -0.83
CA ILE A 194 -6.63 -15.40 -1.95
C ILE A 194 -5.86 -16.69 -2.24
N ARG A 195 -4.52 -16.67 -2.17
CA ARG A 195 -3.70 -17.88 -2.35
C ARG A 195 -3.98 -18.90 -1.25
N LEU A 196 -3.97 -18.48 0.01
CA LEU A 196 -4.23 -19.34 1.16
C LEU A 196 -5.62 -19.98 1.07
N MET A 197 -6.66 -19.19 0.75
CA MET A 197 -8.01 -19.71 0.54
C MET A 197 -8.04 -20.78 -0.56
N ARG A 198 -7.35 -20.57 -1.68
CA ARG A 198 -7.33 -21.53 -2.79
C ARG A 198 -6.56 -22.81 -2.46
N GLU A 199 -5.46 -22.74 -1.71
CA GLU A 199 -4.74 -23.94 -1.26
C GLU A 199 -5.58 -24.73 -0.23
N MET A 200 -6.31 -24.03 0.64
CA MET A 200 -7.26 -24.65 1.57
C MET A 200 -8.44 -25.31 0.83
N GLU A 201 -8.97 -24.68 -0.21
CA GLU A 201 -10.01 -25.27 -1.06
C GLU A 201 -9.48 -26.46 -1.87
N LYS A 202 -8.26 -26.36 -2.41
CA LYS A 202 -7.60 -27.43 -3.17
C LYS A 202 -7.36 -28.65 -2.30
N SER A 203 -6.79 -28.49 -1.10
CA SER A 203 -6.61 -29.60 -0.14
C SER A 203 -7.94 -30.28 0.23
N ARG A 204 -9.00 -29.49 0.49
CA ARG A 204 -10.37 -30.01 0.68
C ARG A 204 -10.91 -30.74 -0.55
N SER A 205 -10.65 -30.24 -1.76
CA SER A 205 -11.11 -30.83 -3.00
C SER A 205 -10.39 -32.15 -3.33
N VAL A 206 -9.09 -32.25 -3.03
CA VAL A 206 -8.30 -33.47 -3.19
C VAL A 206 -8.81 -34.54 -2.24
N LEU A 207 -9.11 -34.20 -0.99
CA LEU A 207 -9.78 -35.08 -0.02
C LEU A 207 -11.16 -35.54 -0.49
N ALA A 208 -11.96 -34.63 -1.06
CA ALA A 208 -13.28 -34.98 -1.59
C ALA A 208 -13.18 -35.86 -2.84
N LYS A 209 -12.15 -35.66 -3.68
CA LYS A 209 -11.89 -36.45 -4.88
C LYS A 209 -11.38 -37.86 -4.53
N SER A 210 -10.44 -37.98 -3.60
CA SER A 210 -9.95 -39.29 -3.13
C SER A 210 -11.07 -40.11 -2.51
N ARG A 211 -11.92 -39.48 -1.68
CA ARG A 211 -13.10 -40.14 -1.10
C ARG A 211 -14.12 -40.60 -2.15
N LYS A 212 -14.29 -39.86 -3.24
CA LYS A 212 -15.20 -40.25 -4.35
C LYS A 212 -14.58 -41.32 -5.26
N GLN A 213 -13.27 -41.32 -5.42
CA GLN A 213 -12.56 -42.32 -6.23
C GLN A 213 -12.58 -43.69 -5.55
N ASP A 214 -12.50 -43.72 -4.22
CA ASP A 214 -12.69 -44.92 -3.40
C ASP A 214 -14.11 -45.52 -3.57
N VAL A 215 -15.13 -44.66 -3.63
CA VAL A 215 -16.53 -45.09 -3.88
C VAL A 215 -16.77 -45.47 -5.35
N SER A 216 -16.09 -44.83 -6.30
CA SER A 216 -16.26 -45.09 -7.74
C SER A 216 -15.49 -46.32 -8.23
N LEU A 217 -14.38 -46.69 -7.58
CA LEU A 217 -13.66 -47.93 -7.92
C LEU A 217 -14.46 -49.17 -7.49
N GLY A 218 -15.31 -49.05 -6.46
CA GLY A 218 -16.29 -50.07 -6.10
C GLY A 218 -17.46 -50.22 -7.08
N THR A 219 -17.65 -49.30 -8.03
CA THR A 219 -18.77 -49.34 -9.00
C THR A 219 -18.35 -49.65 -10.44
N LEU A 220 -17.06 -49.58 -10.79
CA LEU A 220 -16.57 -49.92 -12.14
C LEU A 220 -16.18 -51.39 -12.33
N ALA A 221 -16.12 -52.20 -11.27
CA ALA A 221 -15.84 -53.63 -11.37
C ALA A 221 -17.03 -54.48 -11.89
N SER A 222 -18.16 -53.86 -12.27
CA SER A 222 -19.37 -54.56 -12.72
C SER A 222 -19.88 -54.10 -14.09
N ALA A 223 -19.00 -53.65 -14.98
CA ALA A 223 -19.37 -53.27 -16.35
C ALA A 223 -18.37 -53.80 -17.39
N GLN A 224 -18.20 -55.12 -17.42
CA GLN A 224 -17.71 -55.84 -18.60
C GLN A 224 -18.57 -57.08 -18.80
N ASP A 225 -19.80 -56.91 -19.28
CA ASP A 225 -20.39 -57.84 -20.23
C ASP A 225 -21.58 -57.20 -20.98
N ALA A 226 -21.80 -57.69 -22.19
CA ALA A 226 -22.94 -57.52 -23.08
C ALA A 226 -23.11 -56.17 -23.82
N GLY A 227 -22.95 -56.25 -25.14
CA GLY A 227 -23.30 -55.20 -26.09
C GLY A 227 -24.79 -55.16 -26.49
N SER A 228 -25.02 -54.34 -27.51
CA SER A 228 -26.24 -54.15 -28.33
C SER A 228 -27.21 -53.02 -27.95
N SER A 229 -27.26 -52.04 -28.87
CA SER A 229 -28.42 -51.44 -29.55
C SER A 229 -29.74 -51.08 -28.82
N VAL A 230 -30.12 -49.80 -29.04
CA VAL A 230 -31.46 -49.31 -29.51
C VAL A 230 -32.57 -49.02 -28.47
N GLU A 231 -32.80 -47.70 -28.32
CA GLU A 231 -34.09 -46.96 -28.42
C GLU A 231 -35.15 -46.97 -27.29
N SER A 232 -35.58 -45.73 -26.95
CA SER A 232 -36.86 -45.24 -26.38
C SER A 232 -37.55 -45.95 -25.21
N LYS A 233 -37.86 -45.22 -24.11
CA LYS A 233 -39.10 -44.42 -23.89
C LYS A 233 -39.31 -44.11 -22.39
N ARG A 234 -40.05 -43.03 -22.11
CA ARG A 234 -40.37 -42.48 -20.79
C ARG A 234 -41.64 -43.08 -20.15
N ARG A 235 -41.59 -43.27 -18.80
CA ARG A 235 -42.67 -43.27 -17.75
C ARG A 235 -43.60 -44.50 -17.62
N PRO A 236 -44.33 -44.68 -16.48
CA PRO A 236 -43.91 -44.74 -15.06
C PRO A 236 -44.55 -45.92 -14.27
N SER A 237 -44.07 -46.16 -13.04
CA SER A 237 -44.72 -46.83 -11.89
C SER A 237 -45.34 -48.23 -12.07
N GLN A 238 -44.66 -49.25 -11.53
CA GLN A 238 -45.34 -50.35 -10.82
C GLN A 238 -44.43 -50.89 -9.72
N ALA A 239 -44.93 -50.88 -8.49
CA ALA A 239 -44.25 -51.37 -7.30
C ALA A 239 -44.06 -52.91 -7.40
N LEU A 240 -42.82 -53.35 -7.20
CA LEU A 240 -42.44 -54.75 -7.00
C LEU A 240 -41.84 -54.91 -5.58
N PRO A 241 -41.89 -56.11 -4.99
CA PRO A 241 -41.65 -56.36 -3.56
C PRO A 241 -40.18 -56.08 -3.17
N PRO A 242 -39.83 -56.05 -1.87
CA PRO A 242 -38.45 -55.87 -1.44
C PRO A 242 -37.68 -57.16 -1.77
N GLU A 243 -37.14 -57.21 -2.99
CA GLU A 243 -36.05 -58.11 -3.36
C GLU A 243 -34.88 -57.82 -2.41
N GLU A 244 -34.43 -58.88 -1.75
CA GLU A 244 -33.32 -58.89 -0.82
C GLU A 244 -32.15 -58.12 -1.41
N MET A 245 -31.63 -57.14 -0.66
CA MET A 245 -30.34 -56.53 -0.96
C MET A 245 -29.34 -57.67 -1.14
N PRO A 246 -28.78 -57.90 -2.35
CA PRO A 246 -27.68 -58.82 -2.47
C PRO A 246 -26.58 -58.23 -1.59
N THR A 247 -26.31 -58.93 -0.49
CA THR A 247 -25.17 -58.64 0.37
C THR A 247 -23.97 -58.88 -0.52
N TYR A 248 -23.47 -57.81 -1.15
CA TYR A 248 -22.22 -57.83 -1.88
C TYR A 248 -21.14 -58.13 -0.85
N VAL A 249 -20.77 -59.41 -0.72
CA VAL A 249 -19.58 -59.85 -0.04
C VAL A 249 -18.48 -59.77 -1.10
N PRO A 250 -17.56 -58.80 -1.06
CA PRO A 250 -16.49 -58.73 -2.04
C PRO A 250 -15.54 -59.91 -1.80
N THR A 251 -15.78 -61.04 -2.46
CA THR A 251 -14.81 -62.14 -2.52
C THR A 251 -13.90 -61.93 -3.72
N GLY A 252 -12.99 -60.98 -3.57
CA GLY A 252 -11.88 -60.76 -4.49
C GLY A 252 -10.73 -60.22 -3.66
N ASP A 253 -9.90 -61.13 -3.14
CA ASP A 253 -8.66 -60.75 -2.46
C ASP A 253 -7.80 -59.93 -3.44
N LEU A 254 -7.46 -58.70 -3.04
CA LEU A 254 -6.63 -57.78 -3.81
C LEU A 254 -5.34 -58.49 -4.24
N THR A 255 -4.90 -58.32 -5.48
CA THR A 255 -3.63 -58.91 -5.92
C THR A 255 -2.48 -58.25 -5.14
N ALA A 256 -1.41 -59.00 -4.85
CA ALA A 256 -0.26 -58.47 -4.10
C ALA A 256 0.34 -57.20 -4.75
N GLU A 257 0.30 -57.10 -6.08
CA GLU A 257 0.72 -55.91 -6.83
C GLU A 257 -0.23 -54.71 -6.62
N GLN A 258 -1.55 -54.94 -6.56
CA GLN A 258 -2.52 -53.88 -6.25
C GLN A 258 -2.37 -53.38 -4.81
N ILE A 259 -2.12 -54.27 -3.84
CA ILE A 259 -1.84 -53.89 -2.45
C ILE A 259 -0.60 -53.00 -2.37
N GLN A 260 0.50 -53.38 -3.04
CA GLN A 260 1.72 -52.58 -3.09
C GLN A 260 1.49 -51.21 -3.74
N MET A 261 0.67 -51.14 -4.78
CA MET A 261 0.30 -49.87 -5.42
C MET A 261 -0.55 -48.99 -4.50
N PHE A 262 -1.52 -49.56 -3.78
CA PHE A 262 -2.32 -48.82 -2.78
C PHE A 262 -1.48 -48.34 -1.61
N GLU A 263 -0.53 -49.15 -1.11
CA GLU A 263 0.40 -48.74 -0.06
C GLU A 263 1.26 -47.57 -0.52
N LYS A 264 1.80 -47.64 -1.75
CA LYS A 264 2.58 -46.56 -2.35
C LYS A 264 1.75 -45.29 -2.56
N ASP A 265 0.56 -45.41 -3.11
CA ASP A 265 -0.35 -44.29 -3.34
C ASP A 265 -0.76 -43.63 -2.01
N ASN A 266 -1.07 -44.42 -0.98
CA ASN A 266 -1.34 -43.88 0.36
C ASN A 266 -0.13 -43.13 0.92
N GLN A 267 1.08 -43.68 0.78
CA GLN A 267 2.28 -43.02 1.26
C GLN A 267 2.54 -41.71 0.50
N ASP A 268 2.33 -41.67 -0.81
CA ASP A 268 2.50 -40.47 -1.62
C ASP A 268 1.41 -39.42 -1.34
N MET A 269 0.17 -39.86 -1.07
CA MET A 269 -0.92 -38.99 -0.58
C MET A 269 -0.57 -38.35 0.78
N LEU A 270 -0.04 -39.12 1.73
CA LEU A 270 0.39 -38.59 3.03
C LEU A 270 1.51 -37.55 2.89
N LYS A 271 2.54 -37.84 2.09
CA LYS A 271 3.62 -36.86 1.81
C LYS A 271 3.08 -35.58 1.17
N HIS A 272 2.15 -35.71 0.23
CA HIS A 272 1.50 -34.55 -0.37
C HIS A 272 0.72 -33.76 0.68
N TYR A 273 0.00 -34.42 1.59
CA TYR A 273 -0.71 -33.74 2.68
C TYR A 273 0.22 -32.99 3.61
N GLU A 274 1.29 -33.64 4.08
CA GLU A 274 2.32 -33.00 4.91
C GLU A 274 2.89 -31.76 4.22
N SER A 275 3.30 -31.89 2.95
CA SER A 275 3.82 -30.76 2.18
C SER A 275 2.80 -29.62 2.02
N THR A 276 1.52 -29.93 1.78
CA THR A 276 0.48 -28.88 1.67
C THR A 276 0.22 -28.19 3.01
N LEU A 277 0.26 -28.92 4.13
CA LEU A 277 0.08 -28.35 5.46
C LEU A 277 1.23 -27.42 5.83
N ASP A 278 2.46 -27.79 5.49
CA ASP A 278 3.63 -26.95 5.77
C ASP A 278 3.62 -25.68 4.91
N GLN A 279 3.15 -25.75 3.66
CA GLN A 279 2.92 -24.57 2.82
C GLN A 279 1.85 -23.64 3.41
N VAL A 280 0.72 -24.21 3.87
CA VAL A 280 -0.36 -23.44 4.52
C VAL A 280 0.14 -22.76 5.79
N ARG A 281 0.86 -23.49 6.67
CA ARG A 281 1.46 -22.93 7.89
C ARG A 281 2.44 -21.81 7.61
N THR A 282 3.29 -21.99 6.60
CA THR A 282 4.28 -20.98 6.20
C THR A 282 3.59 -19.73 5.65
N ALA A 283 2.57 -19.91 4.81
CA ALA A 283 1.75 -18.81 4.30
C ALA A 283 0.98 -18.08 5.41
N GLU A 284 0.41 -18.81 6.37
CA GLU A 284 -0.29 -18.26 7.54
C GLU A 284 0.65 -17.43 8.41
N LYS A 285 1.83 -17.97 8.78
CA LYS A 285 2.84 -17.21 9.52
C LYS A 285 3.27 -15.95 8.77
N SER A 286 3.41 -16.06 7.45
CA SER A 286 3.77 -14.94 6.59
C SER A 286 2.68 -13.86 6.56
N LEU A 287 1.41 -14.28 6.50
CA LEU A 287 0.24 -13.41 6.55
C LEU A 287 0.12 -12.69 7.89
N LEU A 288 0.32 -13.40 9.00
CA LEU A 288 0.29 -12.81 10.35
C LEU A 288 1.31 -11.69 10.51
N GLU A 289 2.53 -11.90 10.02
CA GLU A 289 3.57 -10.87 10.08
C GLU A 289 3.23 -9.64 9.21
N ILE A 290 2.66 -9.84 8.03
CA ILE A 290 2.23 -8.74 7.16
C ILE A 290 1.06 -7.99 7.80
N SER A 291 0.13 -8.70 8.43
CA SER A 291 -0.98 -8.11 9.18
C SER A 291 -0.46 -7.31 10.38
N GLU A 292 0.56 -7.78 11.09
CA GLU A 292 1.22 -7.01 12.16
C GLU A 292 1.81 -5.70 11.61
N LEU A 293 2.57 -5.76 10.50
CA LEU A 293 3.10 -4.58 9.85
C LEU A 293 2.00 -3.61 9.38
N GLN A 294 0.89 -4.15 8.88
CA GLN A 294 -0.27 -3.37 8.46
C GLN A 294 -0.91 -2.64 9.63
N THR A 295 -1.17 -3.33 10.75
CA THR A 295 -1.74 -2.74 11.95
C THR A 295 -0.84 -1.62 12.48
N GLN A 296 0.47 -1.87 12.60
CA GLN A 296 1.43 -0.84 13.00
C GLN A 296 1.39 0.39 12.07
N LEU A 297 1.27 0.18 10.75
CA LEU A 297 1.14 1.29 9.79
C LEU A 297 -0.18 2.04 9.97
N ILE A 298 -1.30 1.35 10.14
CA ILE A 298 -2.62 1.98 10.36
C ILE A 298 -2.63 2.77 11.68
N ASP A 299 -2.08 2.23 12.76
CA ASP A 299 -1.99 2.91 14.05
C ASP A 299 -1.15 4.20 13.95
N THR A 300 -0.03 4.16 13.21
CA THR A 300 0.76 5.38 12.97
C THR A 300 0.02 6.39 12.10
N LEU A 301 -0.70 5.93 11.07
CA LEU A 301 -1.48 6.80 10.17
C LEU A 301 -2.65 7.47 10.88
N THR A 302 -3.37 6.74 11.75
CA THR A 302 -4.48 7.29 12.55
C THR A 302 -3.99 8.30 13.58
N THR A 303 -2.84 8.05 14.20
CA THR A 303 -2.20 9.03 15.08
C THR A 303 -1.79 10.29 14.31
N GLN A 304 -1.31 10.15 13.07
CA GLN A 304 -0.90 11.28 12.23
C GLN A 304 -2.06 12.02 11.55
N SER A 305 -3.20 11.37 11.31
CA SER A 305 -4.35 12.01 10.63
C SER A 305 -4.93 13.17 11.43
N ALA A 306 -4.98 13.04 12.75
CA ALA A 306 -5.41 14.12 13.65
C ALA A 306 -4.55 15.40 13.49
N GLY A 307 -3.23 15.24 13.27
CA GLY A 307 -2.33 16.36 13.00
C GLY A 307 -2.61 17.03 11.66
N ILE A 308 -2.89 16.24 10.61
CA ILE A 308 -3.18 16.78 9.26
C ILE A 308 -4.53 17.49 9.24
N GLU A 309 -5.55 16.99 9.93
CA GLU A 309 -6.83 17.68 10.07
C GLU A 309 -6.64 19.07 10.70
N GLN A 310 -5.77 19.17 11.71
CA GLN A 310 -5.37 20.46 12.26
C GLN A 310 -4.67 21.36 11.23
N LEU A 311 -3.80 20.81 10.37
CA LEU A 311 -3.18 21.57 9.28
C LEU A 311 -4.18 22.12 8.27
N VAL A 312 -5.19 21.31 7.91
CA VAL A 312 -6.25 21.75 7.02
C VAL A 312 -7.02 22.91 7.66
N ALA A 313 -7.41 22.76 8.92
CA ALA A 313 -8.09 23.82 9.66
C ALA A 313 -7.23 25.09 9.79
N ASP A 314 -5.93 24.96 10.01
CA ASP A 314 -5.00 26.09 10.11
C ASP A 314 -4.76 26.76 8.75
N SER A 315 -4.77 26.00 7.65
CA SER A 315 -4.70 26.53 6.29
C SER A 315 -5.96 27.32 5.93
N GLU A 316 -7.15 26.85 6.34
CA GLU A 316 -8.41 27.56 6.16
C GLU A 316 -8.37 28.90 6.91
N LYS A 317 -7.99 28.89 8.20
CA LYS A 317 -7.82 30.12 9.00
C LYS A 317 -6.79 31.07 8.40
N THR A 318 -5.67 30.54 7.91
CA THR A 318 -4.63 31.36 7.27
C THR A 318 -5.16 32.02 5.99
N THR A 319 -5.92 31.29 5.19
CA THR A 319 -6.56 31.81 3.97
C THR A 319 -7.57 32.91 4.30
N GLU A 320 -8.38 32.72 5.35
CA GLU A 320 -9.31 33.73 5.85
C GLU A 320 -8.59 34.98 6.37
N ASN A 321 -7.53 34.79 7.16
CA ASN A 321 -6.73 35.89 7.72
C ASN A 321 -6.04 36.69 6.63
N ILE A 322 -5.43 36.05 5.63
CA ILE A 322 -4.83 36.74 4.47
C ILE A 322 -5.90 37.45 3.65
N GLY A 323 -7.06 36.84 3.45
CA GLY A 323 -8.19 37.46 2.76
C GLY A 323 -8.69 38.72 3.48
N GLY A 324 -8.82 38.65 4.80
CA GLY A 324 -9.15 39.79 5.67
C GLY A 324 -8.08 40.89 5.63
N ALA A 325 -6.80 40.51 5.75
CA ALA A 325 -5.67 41.42 5.69
C ALA A 325 -5.57 42.13 4.34
N ASN A 326 -5.76 41.43 3.22
CA ASN A 326 -5.74 42.03 1.89
C ASN A 326 -6.90 43.01 1.68
N ARG A 327 -8.09 42.71 2.23
CA ARG A 327 -9.22 43.66 2.25
C ARG A 327 -8.89 44.90 3.08
N GLN A 328 -8.26 44.74 4.24
CA GLN A 328 -7.84 45.85 5.09
C GLN A 328 -6.75 46.70 4.43
N LEU A 329 -5.78 46.09 3.73
CA LEU A 329 -4.77 46.81 2.93
C LEU A 329 -5.42 47.59 1.78
N GLY A 330 -6.40 46.99 1.08
CA GLY A 330 -7.17 47.68 0.05
C GLY A 330 -7.97 48.86 0.61
N GLN A 331 -8.59 48.71 1.78
CA GLN A 331 -9.28 49.81 2.46
C GLN A 331 -8.31 50.88 2.96
N ALA A 332 -7.14 50.50 3.48
CA ALA A 332 -6.10 51.41 3.93
C ALA A 332 -5.50 52.22 2.77
N THR A 333 -5.37 51.62 1.60
CA THR A 333 -4.88 52.29 0.38
C THR A 333 -5.90 53.29 -0.16
N LYS A 334 -7.21 52.98 -0.03
CA LYS A 334 -8.32 53.88 -0.41
C LYS A 334 -8.53 55.02 0.58
N LYS A 335 -8.17 54.85 1.86
CA LYS A 335 -8.19 55.92 2.85
C LYS A 335 -7.05 56.89 2.53
N ALA A 336 -7.39 58.09 2.08
CA ALA A 336 -6.42 59.15 1.88
C ALA A 336 -5.74 59.48 3.22
N SER A 337 -4.40 59.41 3.25
CA SER A 337 -3.62 59.58 4.47
C SER A 337 -3.88 60.97 5.07
N PRO A 338 -4.34 61.06 6.34
CA PRO A 338 -4.47 62.34 7.04
C PRO A 338 -3.16 63.13 7.03
N ALA A 339 -2.02 62.42 7.05
CA ALA A 339 -0.69 63.03 6.97
C ALA A 339 -0.42 63.74 5.62
N LYS A 340 -1.01 63.26 4.51
CA LYS A 340 -0.95 63.97 3.23
C LYS A 340 -1.77 65.27 3.30
N TYR A 341 -2.97 65.23 3.88
CA TYR A 341 -3.79 66.43 4.03
C TYR A 341 -3.14 67.45 4.97
N THR A 342 -2.53 67.01 6.07
CA THR A 342 -1.81 67.93 6.96
C THR A 342 -0.56 68.49 6.30
N PHE A 343 0.18 67.69 5.50
CA PHE A 343 1.32 68.20 4.74
C PHE A 343 0.91 69.27 3.72
N PHE A 344 -0.15 69.03 2.95
CA PHE A 344 -0.67 70.04 2.02
C PHE A 344 -1.26 71.27 2.74
N ALA A 345 -1.81 71.09 3.95
CA ALA A 345 -2.28 72.21 4.77
C ALA A 345 -1.12 73.02 5.38
N THR A 346 0.02 72.38 5.71
CA THR A 346 1.19 73.06 6.29
C THR A 346 2.14 73.64 5.23
N CYS A 347 2.16 73.09 4.02
CA CYS A 347 2.95 73.60 2.90
C CYS A 347 2.17 74.59 2.02
N GLY A 348 0.93 74.89 2.37
CA GLY A 348 0.08 75.88 1.73
C GLY A 348 0.02 77.21 2.52
N ILE A 349 1.17 77.88 2.65
CA ILE A 349 1.30 79.35 2.77
C ILE A 349 2.49 79.75 1.91
#